data_AF-A0A914CD46-F1
#
_entry.id   AF-A0A914CD46-F1
#
_cell.length_a   1.000
_cell.length_b   1.000
_cell.length_c   1.000
_cell.angle_alpha   90.00
_cell.angle_beta   90.00
_cell.angle_gamma   90.00
#
_symmetry.space_group_name_H-M   'P 1'
#
loop_
_entity.id
_entity.type
_entity.pdbx_description
1 polymer ?
#
loop_
_entity_poly.entity_id
_entity_poly.type
_entity_poly.pdbx_seq_one_letter_code
_entity_poly.pdbx_strand_id
1 'polypeptide(L)'
;MKGLKKLLNWTEKTDPQKFVFEDCAIASYLIELWRNNHGYPNQFVDMGCGNGLLVYLLANEKINGIGVDVRKRNIWANFRNVADLREIVLDPSSVYTGLPDGTDFLIGNHSDELTPWIPIIAARLKCRFFLLPCCPFDLFGKFSKRGSNCIPFAEDLGKFGQYFTYIHSIITKLGFDVKLDRLKIPSTKRLCFVGSLPENGLPENIEERILEIINAAKNVNKEFIPRLKVEQVRNCSLLPTDLRTNLTKKIFDYLLNLSLERIGDWRCGGSEKLVDIIKTLTGEEKEHLRQQNGGLQTFIKNQHQVFTVRNGSVGIRKWPLENGEFLSKQKDIRKSECWFFRNHPDGCPVSTEKCAFRH
;
A
#
# COMPACT_ATOMS: atom_id res chain seq x y z
N MET A 1 21.02 -18.19 -7.69
CA MET A 1 20.22 -19.06 -6.79
C MET A 1 20.67 -19.12 -5.31
N LYS A 2 21.82 -18.55 -4.87
CA LYS A 2 22.18 -18.49 -3.43
C LYS A 2 21.33 -17.51 -2.60
N GLY A 3 20.68 -16.52 -3.22
CA GLY A 3 19.84 -15.52 -2.55
C GLY A 3 18.50 -16.05 -1.99
N LEU A 4 17.96 -17.15 -2.53
CA LEU A 4 16.65 -17.68 -2.11
C LEU A 4 16.62 -18.21 -0.68
N LYS A 5 17.75 -18.66 -0.11
CA LYS A 5 17.78 -19.17 1.27
C LYS A 5 17.42 -18.11 2.32
N LYS A 6 17.69 -16.82 2.05
CA LYS A 6 17.33 -15.72 2.96
C LYS A 6 15.85 -15.31 2.87
N LEU A 7 15.19 -15.64 1.75
CA LEU A 7 13.76 -15.45 1.57
C LEU A 7 12.92 -16.47 2.34
N LEU A 8 13.52 -17.58 2.79
CA LEU A 8 12.88 -18.55 3.69
C LEU A 8 12.61 -17.96 5.08
N ASN A 9 13.35 -16.92 5.49
CA ASN A 9 13.18 -16.21 6.76
C ASN A 9 12.54 -14.83 6.53
N TRP A 10 11.44 -14.80 5.76
CA TRP A 10 10.68 -13.57 5.54
C TRP A 10 10.02 -13.11 6.85
N THR A 11 10.50 -12.00 7.41
CA THR A 11 10.04 -11.48 8.71
C THR A 11 8.95 -10.40 8.58
N GLU A 12 8.60 -10.01 7.36
CA GLU A 12 7.58 -8.98 7.12
C GLU A 12 6.18 -9.59 7.09
N LYS A 13 5.16 -8.79 7.41
CA LYS A 13 3.76 -9.23 7.40
C LYS A 13 3.18 -9.43 5.99
N THR A 14 3.88 -8.94 4.98
CA THR A 14 3.49 -9.02 3.58
C THR A 14 3.70 -10.41 3.01
N ASP A 15 2.89 -10.80 2.02
CA ASP A 15 3.00 -12.11 1.38
C ASP A 15 4.30 -12.21 0.55
N PRO A 16 5.26 -13.08 0.92
CA PRO A 16 6.51 -13.21 0.19
C PRO A 16 6.30 -13.66 -1.25
N GLN A 17 5.26 -14.45 -1.55
CA GLN A 17 5.02 -14.89 -2.93
C GLN A 17 4.73 -13.70 -3.83
N LYS A 18 3.99 -12.69 -3.36
CA LYS A 18 3.71 -11.52 -4.18
C LYS A 18 4.92 -10.59 -4.32
N PHE A 19 5.54 -10.22 -3.20
CA PHE A 19 6.55 -9.17 -3.17
C PHE A 19 7.89 -9.62 -3.76
N VAL A 20 8.29 -10.87 -3.53
CA VAL A 20 9.57 -11.38 -4.04
C VAL A 20 9.56 -11.47 -5.57
N PHE A 21 8.49 -11.99 -6.18
CA PHE A 21 8.42 -12.09 -7.64
C PHE A 21 8.38 -10.71 -8.30
N GLU A 22 7.71 -9.74 -7.67
CA GLU A 22 7.66 -8.36 -8.15
C GLU A 22 9.06 -7.72 -8.14
N ASP A 23 9.78 -7.77 -7.02
CA ASP A 23 11.13 -7.19 -6.92
C ASP A 23 12.14 -7.90 -7.83
N CYS A 24 12.04 -9.23 -7.99
CA CYS A 24 12.87 -9.96 -8.95
C CYS A 24 12.62 -9.51 -10.40
N ALA A 25 11.35 -9.35 -10.79
CA ALA A 25 11.00 -8.91 -12.13
C ALA A 25 11.41 -7.46 -12.39
N ILE A 26 11.29 -6.57 -11.40
CA ILE A 26 11.77 -5.18 -11.49
C ILE A 26 13.31 -5.15 -11.59
N ALA A 27 14.02 -5.94 -10.79
CA ALA A 27 15.48 -6.05 -10.87
C ALA A 27 15.92 -6.50 -12.27
N SER A 28 15.30 -7.55 -12.82
CA SER A 28 15.56 -8.01 -14.19
C SER A 28 15.28 -6.92 -15.22
N TYR A 29 14.16 -6.20 -15.09
CA TYR A 29 13.82 -5.10 -15.99
C TYR A 29 14.88 -4.00 -15.97
N LEU A 30 15.33 -3.55 -14.78
CA LEU A 30 16.34 -2.50 -14.64
C LEU A 30 17.69 -2.93 -15.22
N ILE A 31 18.10 -4.18 -14.99
CA ILE A 31 19.35 -4.72 -15.55
C ILE A 31 19.31 -4.70 -17.08
N GLU A 32 18.22 -5.17 -17.68
CA GLU A 32 18.07 -5.13 -19.14
C GLU A 32 17.96 -3.69 -19.67
N LEU A 33 17.27 -2.81 -18.93
CA LEU A 33 17.18 -1.39 -19.26
C LEU A 33 18.57 -0.75 -19.34
N TRP A 34 19.42 -0.98 -18.34
CA TRP A 34 20.77 -0.42 -18.28
C TRP A 34 21.72 -1.06 -19.30
N ARG A 35 21.60 -2.36 -19.53
CA ARG A 35 22.37 -3.06 -20.59
C ARG A 35 22.09 -2.47 -21.96
N ASN A 36 20.85 -2.05 -22.23
CA ASN A 36 20.43 -1.54 -23.52
C ASN A 36 20.53 -0.01 -23.67
N ASN A 37 20.57 0.77 -22.56
CA ASN A 37 20.51 2.24 -22.61
C ASN A 37 21.61 2.93 -21.76
N HIS A 38 22.73 3.24 -22.41
CA HIS A 38 23.85 4.04 -21.87
C HIS A 38 24.60 3.43 -20.66
N GLY A 39 24.42 2.15 -20.38
CA GLY A 39 25.18 1.42 -19.37
C GLY A 39 24.62 1.52 -17.95
N TYR A 40 25.24 0.72 -17.07
CA TYR A 40 24.91 0.66 -15.64
C TYR A 40 25.19 1.99 -14.95
N PRO A 41 24.39 2.35 -13.94
CA PRO A 41 24.66 3.52 -13.12
C PRO A 41 25.96 3.35 -12.34
N ASN A 42 26.70 4.44 -12.17
CA ASN A 42 27.82 4.49 -11.24
C ASN A 42 27.32 4.36 -9.80
N GLN A 43 26.16 4.98 -9.49
CA GLN A 43 25.51 4.87 -8.21
C GLN A 43 24.00 5.09 -8.35
N PHE A 44 23.22 4.04 -8.10
CA PHE A 44 21.77 4.18 -7.97
C PHE A 44 21.33 4.47 -6.53
N VAL A 45 20.18 5.11 -6.37
CA VAL A 45 19.47 5.24 -5.10
C VAL A 45 18.02 4.77 -5.26
N ASP A 46 17.62 3.77 -4.47
CA ASP A 46 16.21 3.36 -4.36
C ASP A 46 15.52 4.15 -3.25
N MET A 47 14.61 5.04 -3.64
CA MET A 47 13.95 5.99 -2.74
C MET A 47 12.64 5.44 -2.19
N GLY A 48 12.58 5.29 -0.88
CA GLY A 48 11.49 4.58 -0.22
C GLY A 48 11.60 3.07 -0.43
N CYS A 49 12.82 2.53 -0.32
CA CYS A 49 13.16 1.14 -0.66
C CYS A 49 12.43 0.06 0.18
N GLY A 50 11.69 0.45 1.22
CA GLY A 50 10.80 -0.43 1.96
C GLY A 50 11.54 -1.64 2.54
N ASN A 51 11.27 -2.83 2.00
CA ASN A 51 11.88 -4.07 2.47
C ASN A 51 13.37 -4.20 2.08
N GLY A 52 13.88 -3.41 1.12
CA GLY A 52 15.28 -3.42 0.66
C GLY A 52 15.69 -4.61 -0.21
N LEU A 53 14.76 -5.47 -0.64
CA LEU A 53 15.02 -6.66 -1.46
C LEU A 53 15.53 -6.27 -2.85
N LEU A 54 14.93 -5.27 -3.50
CA LEU A 54 15.39 -4.79 -4.81
C LEU A 54 16.86 -4.37 -4.77
N VAL A 55 17.25 -3.55 -3.80
CA VAL A 55 18.64 -3.12 -3.58
C VAL A 55 19.55 -4.32 -3.35
N TYR A 56 19.12 -5.28 -2.54
CA TYR A 56 19.86 -6.53 -2.31
C TYR A 56 20.06 -7.35 -3.58
N LEU A 57 19.05 -7.46 -4.44
CA LEU A 57 19.16 -8.17 -5.71
C LEU A 57 20.17 -7.49 -6.63
N LEU A 58 20.07 -6.18 -6.80
CA LEU A 58 20.99 -5.40 -7.64
C LEU A 58 22.44 -5.42 -7.10
N ALA A 59 22.62 -5.36 -5.78
CA ALA A 59 23.94 -5.48 -5.16
C ALA A 59 24.58 -6.86 -5.36
N ASN A 60 23.81 -7.94 -5.41
CA ASN A 60 24.33 -9.27 -5.75
C ASN A 60 24.83 -9.37 -7.20
N GLU A 61 24.22 -8.59 -8.10
CA GLU A 61 24.68 -8.40 -9.48
C GLU A 61 25.84 -7.38 -9.58
N LYS A 62 26.40 -6.97 -8.43
CA LYS A 62 27.51 -6.02 -8.29
C LYS A 62 27.24 -4.64 -8.85
N ILE A 63 25.97 -4.23 -8.88
CA ILE A 63 25.56 -2.89 -9.28
C ILE A 63 25.63 -2.00 -8.03
N ASN A 64 26.41 -0.93 -8.12
CA ASN A 64 26.63 -0.03 -6.99
C ASN A 64 25.40 0.85 -6.73
N GLY A 65 24.94 0.89 -5.49
CA GLY A 65 23.82 1.73 -5.08
C GLY A 65 23.39 1.50 -3.65
N ILE A 66 22.45 2.33 -3.22
CA ILE A 66 21.92 2.31 -1.84
C ILE A 66 20.39 2.30 -1.84
N GLY A 67 19.81 1.78 -0.76
CA GLY A 67 18.40 1.93 -0.45
C GLY A 67 18.20 2.91 0.69
N VAL A 68 17.28 3.87 0.51
CA VAL A 68 16.90 4.81 1.56
C VAL A 68 15.42 4.67 1.90
N ASP A 69 15.09 4.63 3.17
CA ASP A 69 13.70 4.66 3.64
C ASP A 69 13.63 5.42 4.97
N VAL A 70 12.48 6.02 5.27
CA VAL A 70 12.24 6.70 6.55
C VAL A 70 12.15 5.72 7.72
N ARG A 71 11.95 4.43 7.43
CA ARG A 71 11.89 3.35 8.42
C ARG A 71 12.77 2.18 8.04
N LYS A 72 13.62 1.74 8.96
CA LYS A 72 14.28 0.44 8.86
C LYS A 72 13.25 -0.69 9.02
N ARG A 73 13.21 -1.63 8.07
CA ARG A 73 12.43 -2.87 8.19
C ARG A 73 13.23 -3.98 8.87
N ASN A 74 12.55 -4.91 9.52
CA ASN A 74 13.21 -6.00 10.25
C ASN A 74 14.04 -6.88 9.32
N ILE A 75 13.52 -7.13 8.12
CA ILE A 75 14.18 -7.95 7.11
C ILE A 75 15.52 -7.39 6.63
N TRP A 76 15.80 -6.09 6.81
CA TRP A 76 17.08 -5.50 6.43
C TRP A 76 18.27 -6.18 7.10
N ALA A 77 18.10 -6.74 8.31
CA ALA A 77 19.16 -7.50 8.98
C ALA A 77 19.68 -8.66 8.11
N ASN A 78 18.83 -9.25 7.26
CA ASN A 78 19.21 -10.33 6.36
C ASN A 78 20.01 -9.81 5.15
N PHE A 79 19.86 -8.54 4.77
CA PHE A 79 20.42 -7.98 3.54
C PHE A 79 21.67 -7.13 3.74
N ARG A 80 21.86 -6.54 4.92
CA ARG A 80 22.91 -5.54 5.21
C ARG A 80 24.36 -5.96 4.93
N ASN A 81 24.67 -7.26 4.87
CA ASN A 81 26.01 -7.72 4.49
C ASN A 81 26.30 -7.60 2.98
N VAL A 82 25.28 -7.29 2.17
CA VAL A 82 25.36 -7.19 0.71
C VAL A 82 24.79 -5.86 0.23
N ALA A 83 23.66 -5.43 0.80
CA ALA A 83 22.98 -4.18 0.45
C ALA A 83 23.29 -3.07 1.44
N ASP A 84 23.64 -1.88 0.94
CA ASP A 84 23.69 -0.66 1.75
C ASP A 84 22.26 -0.10 1.89
N LEU A 85 21.69 -0.26 3.08
CA LEU A 85 20.32 0.16 3.41
C LEU A 85 20.35 1.15 4.58
N ARG A 86 19.89 2.37 4.33
CA ARG A 86 19.98 3.51 5.24
C ARG A 86 18.61 4.03 5.65
N GLU A 87 18.45 4.24 6.95
CA GLU A 87 17.24 4.84 7.50
C GLU A 87 17.42 6.37 7.48
N ILE A 88 16.83 7.04 6.49
CA ILE A 88 17.01 8.47 6.21
C ILE A 88 15.63 9.12 6.03
N VAL A 89 15.41 10.25 6.69
CA VAL A 89 14.27 11.12 6.41
C VAL A 89 14.66 12.03 5.27
N LEU A 90 14.03 11.86 4.11
CA LEU A 90 14.22 12.77 2.97
C LEU A 90 13.25 13.94 3.10
N ASP A 91 13.77 15.16 3.01
CA ASP A 91 12.97 16.32 2.66
C ASP A 91 13.15 16.60 1.16
N PRO A 92 12.21 16.19 0.30
CA PRO A 92 12.31 16.37 -1.13
C PRO A 92 12.10 17.84 -1.55
N SER A 93 11.58 18.69 -0.65
CA SER A 93 11.42 20.13 -0.91
C SER A 93 12.75 20.89 -0.78
N SER A 94 13.64 20.40 0.09
CA SER A 94 14.99 20.93 0.27
C SER A 94 15.85 20.77 -1.00
N VAL A 95 16.73 21.76 -1.23
CA VAL A 95 17.76 21.70 -2.28
C VAL A 95 18.78 20.60 -1.96
N TYR A 96 19.07 20.39 -0.68
CA TYR A 96 19.92 19.30 -0.20
C TYR A 96 19.05 18.12 0.17
N THR A 97 19.07 17.09 -0.68
CA THR A 97 18.26 15.88 -0.51
C THR A 97 18.88 14.89 0.48
N GLY A 98 20.14 15.09 0.87
CA GLY A 98 20.88 14.17 1.75
C GLY A 98 21.32 12.88 1.05
N LEU A 99 21.24 12.84 -0.28
CA LEU A 99 21.70 11.71 -1.09
C LEU A 99 23.21 11.78 -1.37
N PRO A 100 23.88 10.65 -1.61
CA PRO A 100 25.32 10.62 -1.88
C PRO A 100 25.70 11.41 -3.14
N ASP A 101 26.85 12.08 -3.08
CA ASP A 101 27.48 12.67 -4.25
C ASP A 101 27.77 11.60 -5.30
N GLY A 102 27.57 11.93 -6.58
CA GLY A 102 27.74 10.98 -7.68
C GLY A 102 26.55 10.06 -7.95
N THR A 103 25.43 10.24 -7.25
CA THR A 103 24.16 9.57 -7.61
C THR A 103 23.76 9.94 -9.04
N ASP A 104 23.70 8.95 -9.93
CA ASP A 104 23.40 9.13 -11.36
C ASP A 104 22.14 8.39 -11.83
N PHE A 105 21.47 7.67 -10.93
CA PHE A 105 20.19 7.02 -11.21
C PHE A 105 19.28 6.90 -9.97
N LEU A 106 18.02 7.33 -10.08
CA LEU A 106 17.03 7.13 -9.03
C LEU A 106 16.05 6.01 -9.38
N ILE A 107 15.72 5.18 -8.40
CA ILE A 107 14.67 4.16 -8.49
C ILE A 107 13.52 4.60 -7.59
N GLY A 108 12.34 4.63 -8.18
CA GLY A 108 11.07 4.87 -7.52
C GLY A 108 10.15 3.66 -7.61
N ASN A 109 10.43 2.61 -6.86
CA ASN A 109 9.60 1.42 -6.83
C ASN A 109 8.47 1.58 -5.80
N HIS A 110 7.27 1.95 -6.26
CA HIS A 110 6.09 2.06 -5.39
C HIS A 110 6.31 3.02 -4.20
N SER A 111 7.00 4.12 -4.43
CA SER A 111 7.52 5.05 -3.40
C SER A 111 6.47 5.98 -2.76
N ASP A 112 5.19 5.64 -2.80
CA ASP A 112 4.09 6.39 -2.16
C ASP A 112 4.18 7.92 -2.36
N GLU A 113 4.28 8.70 -1.27
CA GLU A 113 4.34 10.15 -1.26
C GLU A 113 5.57 10.73 -1.98
N LEU A 114 6.64 9.94 -2.14
CA LEU A 114 7.85 10.38 -2.85
C LEU A 114 7.68 10.33 -4.36
N THR A 115 6.73 9.55 -4.88
CA THR A 115 6.52 9.36 -6.34
C THR A 115 6.56 10.67 -7.15
N PRO A 116 5.78 11.72 -6.83
CA PRO A 116 5.84 12.99 -7.59
C PRO A 116 7.12 13.79 -7.38
N TRP A 117 7.86 13.52 -6.30
CA TRP A 117 9.13 14.19 -5.98
C TRP A 117 10.33 13.56 -6.67
N ILE A 118 10.27 12.29 -7.05
CA ILE A 118 11.42 11.58 -7.67
C ILE A 118 11.92 12.30 -8.93
N PRO A 119 11.06 12.72 -9.88
CA PRO A 119 11.52 13.48 -11.04
C PRO A 119 12.15 14.84 -10.67
N ILE A 120 11.63 15.49 -9.63
CA ILE A 120 12.15 16.79 -9.15
C ILE A 120 13.56 16.60 -8.57
N ILE A 121 13.75 15.58 -7.73
CA ILE A 121 15.07 15.25 -7.17
C ILE A 121 16.03 14.86 -8.29
N ALA A 122 15.58 14.04 -9.25
CA ALA A 122 16.39 13.66 -10.39
C ALA A 122 16.83 14.89 -11.21
N ALA A 123 15.95 15.88 -11.36
CA ALA A 123 16.28 17.11 -12.08
C ALA A 123 17.37 17.92 -11.38
N ARG A 124 17.28 18.06 -10.05
CA ARG A 124 18.31 18.73 -9.23
C ARG A 124 19.65 18.03 -9.29
N LEU A 125 19.63 16.69 -9.25
CA LEU A 125 20.83 15.86 -9.37
C LEU A 125 21.32 15.72 -10.82
N LYS A 126 20.56 16.22 -11.80
CA LYS A 126 20.80 16.03 -13.24
C LYS A 126 21.07 14.56 -13.57
N CYS A 127 20.22 13.67 -13.07
CA CYS A 127 20.39 12.23 -13.20
C CYS A 127 19.18 11.55 -13.87
N ARG A 128 19.37 10.29 -14.28
CA ARG A 128 18.29 9.46 -14.86
C ARG A 128 17.42 8.88 -13.75
N PHE A 129 16.25 8.35 -14.11
CA PHE A 129 15.41 7.65 -13.15
C PHE A 129 14.49 6.60 -13.76
N PHE A 130 14.09 5.65 -12.92
CA PHE A 130 12.96 4.76 -13.14
C PHE A 130 11.88 5.05 -12.09
N LEU A 131 10.62 5.11 -12.49
CA LEU A 131 9.50 5.41 -11.58
C LEU A 131 8.31 4.50 -11.86
N LEU A 132 7.88 3.75 -10.85
CA LEU A 132 6.74 2.83 -10.88
C LEU A 132 5.67 3.27 -9.85
N PRO A 133 4.71 4.13 -10.24
CA PRO A 133 3.69 4.64 -9.33
C PRO A 133 2.67 3.57 -8.92
N CYS A 134 2.22 3.60 -7.66
CA CYS A 134 1.12 2.77 -7.17
C CYS A 134 0.00 3.58 -6.51
N CYS A 135 0.36 4.36 -5.50
CA CYS A 135 -0.55 5.12 -4.64
C CYS A 135 -0.62 6.58 -5.13
N PRO A 136 -1.83 7.12 -5.32
CA PRO A 136 -1.98 8.43 -5.94
C PRO A 136 -1.75 9.55 -4.92
N PHE A 137 -0.55 10.11 -4.93
CA PHE A 137 -0.11 11.27 -4.14
C PHE A 137 0.26 12.46 -5.03
N ASP A 138 -0.28 13.63 -4.72
CA ASP A 138 0.25 14.94 -5.13
C ASP A 138 1.51 15.25 -4.27
N LEU A 139 2.25 16.32 -4.61
CA LEU A 139 3.45 16.75 -3.87
C LEU A 139 3.22 16.95 -2.35
N PHE A 140 2.04 17.38 -1.94
CA PHE A 140 1.72 17.74 -0.54
C PHE A 140 0.57 16.93 0.06
N GLY A 141 0.23 15.78 -0.51
CA GLY A 141 -0.82 14.92 0.04
C GLY A 141 -1.49 14.00 -0.97
N LYS A 142 -2.69 13.53 -0.65
CA LYS A 142 -3.43 12.61 -1.53
C LYS A 142 -3.88 13.30 -2.81
N PHE A 143 -3.65 12.63 -3.93
CA PHE A 143 -4.06 13.11 -5.25
C PHE A 143 -5.58 13.21 -5.37
N SER A 144 -6.03 14.40 -5.79
CA SER A 144 -7.42 14.71 -6.12
C SER A 144 -7.58 14.91 -7.63
N LYS A 145 -8.74 14.50 -8.18
CA LYS A 145 -8.99 14.55 -9.63
C LYS A 145 -8.81 15.98 -10.17
N ARG A 146 -8.09 16.11 -11.28
CA ARG A 146 -7.98 17.34 -12.06
C ARG A 146 -8.65 17.13 -13.44
N GLY A 147 -9.13 18.20 -14.06
CA GLY A 147 -9.84 18.18 -15.34
C GLY A 147 -9.11 17.39 -16.45
N SER A 148 -9.91 16.88 -17.39
CA SER A 148 -9.61 15.83 -18.36
C SER A 148 -8.62 16.22 -19.46
N ASN A 149 -7.43 15.62 -19.43
CA ASN A 149 -6.59 15.31 -20.60
C ASN A 149 -5.75 14.07 -20.22
N CYS A 150 -6.32 12.87 -20.37
CA CYS A 150 -5.58 11.63 -20.11
C CYS A 150 -4.68 11.30 -21.31
N ILE A 151 -3.52 10.70 -21.09
CA ILE A 151 -2.73 10.15 -22.19
C ILE A 151 -3.43 8.90 -22.77
N PRO A 152 -3.40 8.64 -24.09
CA PRO A 152 -4.19 7.59 -24.75
C PRO A 152 -4.04 6.20 -24.10
N PHE A 153 -2.83 5.86 -23.67
CA PHE A 153 -2.53 4.57 -23.05
C PHE A 153 -3.11 4.38 -21.63
N ALA A 154 -3.54 5.47 -20.99
CA ALA A 154 -4.00 5.49 -19.60
C ALA A 154 -5.50 5.83 -19.46
N GLU A 155 -6.23 6.01 -20.57
CA GLU A 155 -7.65 6.37 -20.58
C GLU A 155 -8.52 5.35 -19.81
N ASP A 156 -8.23 4.06 -19.98
CA ASP A 156 -8.97 2.96 -19.34
C ASP A 156 -8.69 2.77 -17.84
N LEU A 157 -7.78 3.56 -17.25
CA LEU A 157 -7.27 3.33 -15.89
C LEU A 157 -8.01 4.17 -14.83
N GLY A 158 -9.06 4.91 -15.21
CA GLY A 158 -9.88 5.71 -14.30
C GLY A 158 -9.05 6.70 -13.48
N LYS A 159 -9.20 6.69 -12.15
CA LYS A 159 -8.45 7.59 -11.25
C LYS A 159 -6.92 7.40 -11.36
N PHE A 160 -6.47 6.18 -11.60
CA PHE A 160 -5.03 5.92 -11.73
C PHE A 160 -4.47 6.45 -13.05
N GLY A 161 -5.26 6.46 -14.13
CA GLY A 161 -4.87 7.08 -15.40
C GLY A 161 -4.64 8.57 -15.26
N GLN A 162 -5.55 9.28 -14.60
CA GLN A 162 -5.39 10.71 -14.29
C GLN A 162 -4.15 10.99 -13.45
N TYR A 163 -3.89 10.14 -12.45
CA TYR A 163 -2.70 10.25 -11.63
C TYR A 163 -1.42 10.04 -12.45
N PHE A 164 -1.41 9.03 -13.32
CA PHE A 164 -0.29 8.74 -14.20
C PHE A 164 0.00 9.93 -15.16
N THR A 165 -1.04 10.51 -15.76
CA THR A 165 -0.93 11.76 -16.54
C THR A 165 -0.33 12.90 -15.72
N TYR A 166 -0.75 13.08 -14.46
CA TYR A 166 -0.21 14.11 -13.60
C TYR A 166 1.29 13.94 -13.38
N ILE A 167 1.75 12.73 -13.05
CA ILE A 167 3.20 12.43 -12.92
C ILE A 167 3.92 12.68 -14.24
N HIS A 168 3.37 12.21 -15.36
CA HIS A 168 3.92 12.48 -16.69
C HIS A 168 4.10 13.99 -16.95
N SER A 169 3.11 14.81 -16.58
CA SER A 169 3.18 16.27 -16.76
C SER A 169 4.26 16.93 -15.92
N ILE A 170 4.58 16.39 -14.73
CA ILE A 170 5.73 16.87 -13.94
C ILE A 170 7.02 16.57 -14.69
N ILE A 171 7.18 15.32 -15.14
CA ILE A 171 8.39 14.87 -15.84
C ILE A 171 8.65 15.68 -17.10
N THR A 172 7.62 15.91 -17.93
CA THR A 172 7.76 16.68 -19.16
C THR A 172 8.03 18.16 -18.91
N LYS A 173 7.41 18.77 -17.89
CA LYS A 173 7.72 20.15 -17.50
C LYS A 173 9.15 20.32 -17.01
N LEU A 174 9.75 19.30 -16.39
CA LEU A 174 11.17 19.32 -16.02
C LEU A 174 12.11 19.13 -17.22
N GLY A 175 11.58 18.75 -18.39
CA GLY A 175 12.35 18.64 -19.62
C GLY A 175 13.08 17.31 -19.81
N PHE A 176 12.68 16.25 -19.11
CA PHE A 176 13.23 14.90 -19.34
C PHE A 176 12.71 14.29 -20.64
N ASP A 177 13.56 13.48 -21.27
CA ASP A 177 13.13 12.51 -22.27
C ASP A 177 12.50 11.32 -21.55
N VAL A 178 11.18 11.20 -21.64
CA VAL A 178 10.43 10.19 -20.90
C VAL A 178 9.91 9.08 -21.82
N LYS A 179 10.24 7.84 -21.46
CA LYS A 179 9.64 6.65 -22.06
C LYS A 179 8.65 6.02 -21.08
N LEU A 180 7.51 5.60 -21.63
CA LEU A 180 6.48 4.86 -20.90
C LEU A 180 6.62 3.39 -21.20
N ASP A 181 6.51 2.55 -20.18
CA ASP A 181 6.55 1.10 -20.36
C ASP A 181 5.57 0.39 -19.43
N ARG A 182 5.28 -0.88 -19.74
CA ARG A 182 4.38 -1.76 -18.99
C ARG A 182 5.13 -3.03 -18.58
N LEU A 183 5.44 -3.11 -17.29
CA LEU A 183 6.15 -4.24 -16.68
C LEU A 183 5.32 -5.53 -16.68
N LYS A 184 6.01 -6.67 -16.79
CA LYS A 184 5.42 -8.01 -16.59
C LYS A 184 5.56 -8.45 -15.13
N ILE A 185 4.77 -7.83 -14.26
CA ILE A 185 4.73 -8.10 -12.80
C ILE A 185 3.33 -8.52 -12.34
N PRO A 186 3.18 -9.24 -11.21
CA PRO A 186 1.89 -9.65 -10.64
C PRO A 186 1.15 -8.49 -9.94
N SER A 187 1.09 -7.32 -10.59
CA SER A 187 0.45 -6.10 -10.10
C SER A 187 -0.45 -5.48 -11.17
N THR A 188 -1.53 -4.84 -10.71
CA THR A 188 -2.36 -3.98 -11.57
C THR A 188 -1.72 -2.62 -11.79
N LYS A 189 -0.75 -2.23 -10.95
CA LYS A 189 0.02 -0.99 -11.03
C LYS A 189 1.38 -1.26 -11.64
N ARG A 190 1.36 -1.56 -12.94
CA ARG A 190 2.52 -2.06 -13.70
C ARG A 190 3.01 -1.11 -14.80
N LEU A 191 2.54 0.14 -14.79
CA LEU A 191 3.00 1.17 -15.72
C LEU A 191 4.12 1.96 -15.06
N CYS A 192 5.24 2.11 -15.77
CA CYS A 192 6.39 2.87 -15.30
C CYS A 192 6.78 3.99 -16.28
N PHE A 193 7.55 4.92 -15.74
CA PHE A 193 8.30 5.93 -16.47
C PHE A 193 9.79 5.60 -16.40
N VAL A 194 10.48 5.77 -17.52
CA VAL A 194 11.94 5.81 -17.58
C VAL A 194 12.31 7.20 -18.06
N GLY A 195 12.92 8.00 -17.18
CA GLY A 195 13.38 9.36 -17.48
C GLY A 195 14.86 9.37 -17.80
N SER A 196 15.19 9.87 -18.99
CA SER A 196 16.55 10.10 -19.46
C SER A 196 16.82 11.59 -19.59
N LEU A 197 18.10 11.96 -19.48
CA LEU A 197 18.53 13.32 -19.78
C LEU A 197 18.52 13.51 -21.30
N PRO A 198 17.98 14.64 -21.80
CA PRO A 198 18.13 15.00 -23.21
C PRO A 198 19.60 15.15 -23.60
N GLU A 199 19.90 15.05 -24.89
CA GLU A 199 21.26 15.20 -25.43
C GLU A 199 21.90 16.54 -25.04
N ASN A 200 21.11 17.62 -25.05
CA ASN A 200 21.55 18.97 -24.65
C ASN A 200 21.44 19.22 -23.13
N GLY A 201 21.16 18.18 -22.34
CA GLY A 201 20.87 18.30 -20.92
C GLY A 201 19.47 18.85 -20.62
N LEU A 202 19.18 18.98 -19.33
CA LEU A 202 17.94 19.61 -18.85
C LEU A 202 17.98 21.13 -19.09
N PRO A 203 16.81 21.81 -19.15
CA PRO A 203 16.73 23.26 -19.32
C PRO A 203 17.60 24.03 -18.31
N GLU A 204 18.26 25.11 -18.74
CA GLU A 204 19.10 25.93 -17.84
C GLU A 204 18.29 26.53 -16.68
N ASN A 205 17.01 26.84 -16.90
CA ASN A 205 16.09 27.37 -15.89
C ASN A 205 15.39 26.28 -15.06
N ILE A 206 16.05 25.14 -14.81
CA ILE A 206 15.44 23.99 -14.15
C ILE A 206 14.90 24.31 -12.75
N GLU A 207 15.62 25.11 -11.96
CA GLU A 207 15.15 25.48 -10.61
C GLU A 207 13.91 26.38 -10.65
N GLU A 208 13.80 27.29 -11.63
CA GLU A 208 12.60 28.09 -11.83
C GLU A 208 11.39 27.19 -12.14
N ARG A 209 11.55 26.24 -13.07
CA ARG A 209 10.51 25.25 -13.40
C ARG A 209 10.13 24.39 -12.20
N ILE A 210 11.09 23.97 -11.39
CA ILE A 210 10.85 23.22 -10.14
C ILE A 210 10.00 24.08 -9.19
N LEU A 211 10.37 25.34 -8.99
CA LEU A 211 9.64 26.27 -8.12
C LEU A 211 8.22 26.52 -8.63
N GLU A 212 8.01 26.67 -9.93
CA GLU A 212 6.68 26.79 -10.54
C GLU A 212 5.82 25.55 -10.26
N ILE A 213 6.36 24.35 -10.44
CA ILE A 213 5.66 23.09 -10.18
C ILE A 213 5.27 22.99 -8.69
N ILE A 214 6.22 23.28 -7.80
CA ILE A 214 6.02 23.28 -6.35
C ILE A 214 4.96 24.30 -5.95
N ASN A 215 5.06 25.54 -6.44
CA ASN A 215 4.13 26.62 -6.10
C ASN A 215 2.71 26.36 -6.65
N ALA A 216 2.60 25.82 -7.87
CA ALA A 216 1.31 25.43 -8.43
C ALA A 216 0.64 24.27 -7.66
N ALA A 217 1.41 23.46 -6.93
CA ALA A 217 0.89 22.39 -6.08
C ALA A 217 0.63 22.84 -4.64
N LYS A 218 1.28 23.91 -4.17
CA LYS A 218 1.07 24.49 -2.84
C LYS A 218 -0.32 25.12 -2.77
N ASN A 219 -1.27 24.37 -2.21
CA ASN A 219 -2.45 24.99 -1.60
C ASN A 219 -2.01 25.64 -0.28
N VAL A 220 -2.54 26.82 0.03
CA VAL A 220 -2.20 27.64 1.22
C VAL A 220 -1.94 26.74 2.45
N ASN A 221 -0.74 26.85 3.02
CA ASN A 221 -0.25 26.18 4.24
C ASN A 221 -0.04 24.65 4.21
N LYS A 222 0.32 24.04 3.08
CA LYS A 222 0.76 22.63 3.05
C LYS A 222 2.25 22.47 2.80
N GLU A 223 2.93 21.81 3.73
CA GLU A 223 4.31 21.34 3.61
C GLU A 223 4.35 19.85 3.23
N PHE A 224 5.51 19.37 2.74
CA PHE A 224 5.70 17.94 2.53
C PHE A 224 5.71 17.24 3.89
N ILE A 225 4.90 16.20 4.03
CA ILE A 225 4.81 15.43 5.27
C ILE A 225 5.35 14.02 4.96
N PRO A 226 6.57 13.68 5.40
CA PRO A 226 7.06 12.31 5.25
C PRO A 226 6.19 11.33 6.04
N ARG A 227 6.16 10.06 5.63
CA ARG A 227 5.59 9.01 6.49
C ARG A 227 6.24 9.08 7.88
N LEU A 228 5.42 8.94 8.93
CA LEU A 228 5.87 8.91 10.33
C LEU A 228 7.01 7.88 10.51
N LYS A 229 7.90 7.96 11.49
CA LYS A 229 8.91 6.89 11.68
C LYS A 229 8.33 5.57 12.21
N VAL A 230 7.23 5.63 12.96
CA VAL A 230 6.56 4.45 13.53
C VAL A 230 5.28 4.15 12.75
N GLU A 231 5.12 2.90 12.32
CA GLU A 231 3.87 2.45 11.69
C GLU A 231 2.78 2.30 12.76
N GLN A 232 1.81 3.22 12.76
CA GLN A 232 0.62 3.06 13.60
C GLN A 232 -0.15 1.82 13.12
N VAL A 233 -0.44 0.91 14.04
CA VAL A 233 -1.25 -0.28 13.74
C VAL A 233 -2.69 0.16 13.52
N ARG A 234 -3.07 0.27 12.24
CA ARG A 234 -4.38 0.77 11.80
C ARG A 234 -5.31 -0.34 11.30
N ASN A 235 -5.10 -1.59 11.71
CA ASN A 235 -5.92 -2.73 11.28
C ASN A 235 -7.17 -2.93 12.17
N CYS A 236 -7.66 -1.88 12.83
CA CYS A 236 -8.72 -1.95 13.85
C CYS A 236 -8.38 -2.82 15.09
N SER A 237 -7.17 -3.38 15.21
CA SER A 237 -6.79 -4.20 16.38
C SER A 237 -6.45 -3.37 17.61
N LEU A 238 -6.19 -2.06 17.43
CA LEU A 238 -5.97 -1.09 18.50
C LEU A 238 -7.24 -0.32 18.90
N LEU A 239 -8.40 -0.62 18.31
CA LEU A 239 -9.65 -0.05 18.82
C LEU A 239 -9.84 -0.51 20.28
N PRO A 240 -10.22 0.39 21.20
CA PRO A 240 -10.57 -0.01 22.56
C PRO A 240 -11.54 -1.19 22.55
N THR A 241 -11.29 -2.17 23.41
CA THR A 241 -12.08 -3.42 23.45
C THR A 241 -13.58 -3.13 23.61
N ASP A 242 -13.93 -2.11 24.39
CA ASP A 242 -15.31 -1.68 24.60
C ASP A 242 -15.92 -1.11 23.32
N LEU A 243 -15.21 -0.23 22.62
CA LEU A 243 -15.66 0.33 21.34
C LEU A 243 -15.87 -0.77 20.30
N ARG A 244 -14.93 -1.74 20.20
CA ARG A 244 -15.07 -2.88 19.29
C ARG A 244 -16.28 -3.74 19.64
N THR A 245 -16.50 -4.01 20.93
CA THR A 245 -17.63 -4.83 21.40
C THR A 245 -18.95 -4.13 21.13
N ASN A 246 -19.04 -2.84 21.46
CA ASN A 246 -20.23 -2.02 21.25
C ASN A 246 -20.57 -1.88 19.76
N LEU A 247 -19.58 -1.60 18.90
CA LEU A 247 -19.78 -1.53 17.45
C LEU A 247 -20.23 -2.88 16.87
N THR A 248 -19.62 -3.98 17.31
CA THR A 248 -20.00 -5.33 16.86
C THR A 248 -21.44 -5.63 17.25
N LYS A 249 -21.82 -5.36 18.51
CA LYS A 249 -23.18 -5.58 19.01
C LYS A 249 -24.19 -4.69 18.29
N LYS A 250 -23.90 -3.41 18.10
CA LYS A 250 -24.77 -2.45 17.39
C LYS A 250 -25.03 -2.89 15.94
N ILE A 251 -24.00 -3.25 15.19
CA ILE A 251 -24.16 -3.74 13.81
C ILE A 251 -24.92 -5.07 13.80
N PHE A 252 -24.62 -5.96 14.74
CA PHE A 252 -25.32 -7.23 14.86
C PHE A 252 -26.83 -7.03 15.13
N ASP A 253 -27.20 -6.17 16.09
CA ASP A 253 -28.60 -5.92 16.43
C ASP A 253 -29.35 -5.25 15.27
N TYR A 254 -28.69 -4.35 14.54
CA TYR A 254 -29.22 -3.80 13.31
C TYR A 254 -29.53 -4.91 12.30
N LEU A 255 -28.55 -5.76 11.97
CA LEU A 255 -28.72 -6.85 11.00
C LEU A 255 -29.75 -7.89 11.47
N LEU A 256 -29.78 -8.21 12.76
CA LEU A 256 -30.72 -9.18 13.34
C LEU A 256 -32.17 -8.76 13.14
N ASN A 257 -32.45 -7.45 13.20
CA ASN A 257 -33.78 -6.88 13.05
C ASN A 257 -34.19 -6.60 11.60
N LEU A 258 -33.30 -6.79 10.61
CA LEU A 258 -33.63 -6.58 9.20
C LEU A 258 -34.53 -7.67 8.60
N SER A 259 -34.54 -8.86 9.19
CA SER A 259 -35.30 -9.99 8.67
C SER A 259 -35.78 -10.90 9.79
N LEU A 260 -36.97 -11.47 9.61
CA LEU A 260 -37.53 -12.49 10.49
C LEU A 260 -37.11 -13.91 10.11
N GLU A 261 -36.16 -14.05 9.18
CA GLU A 261 -35.62 -15.35 8.75
C GLU A 261 -35.04 -16.13 9.94
N ARG A 262 -35.34 -17.44 10.00
CA ARG A 262 -34.86 -18.36 11.03
C ARG A 262 -34.34 -19.66 10.42
N ILE A 263 -33.39 -20.29 11.10
CA ILE A 263 -32.96 -21.68 10.87
C ILE A 263 -33.30 -22.47 12.14
N GLY A 264 -34.30 -23.36 12.04
CA GLY A 264 -34.95 -23.87 13.24
C GLY A 264 -35.51 -22.70 14.06
N ASP A 265 -35.17 -22.64 15.35
CA ASP A 265 -35.58 -21.56 16.24
C ASP A 265 -34.61 -20.36 16.26
N TRP A 266 -33.47 -20.45 15.58
CA TRP A 266 -32.41 -19.44 15.65
C TRP A 266 -32.61 -18.31 14.63
N ARG A 267 -32.64 -17.05 15.10
CA ARG A 267 -32.77 -15.86 14.26
C ARG A 267 -31.52 -15.60 13.42
N CYS A 268 -31.72 -15.50 12.11
CA CYS A 268 -30.64 -15.32 11.14
C CYS A 268 -30.33 -13.86 10.83
N GLY A 269 -31.28 -12.96 11.04
CA GLY A 269 -31.23 -11.58 10.57
C GLY A 269 -31.18 -11.47 9.04
N GLY A 270 -31.06 -10.23 8.57
CA GLY A 270 -30.91 -9.90 7.16
C GLY A 270 -29.46 -9.65 6.75
N SER A 271 -29.29 -9.24 5.49
CA SER A 271 -28.03 -8.74 4.96
C SER A 271 -28.22 -7.34 4.39
N GLU A 272 -27.24 -6.47 4.59
CA GLU A 272 -27.32 -5.07 4.15
C GLU A 272 -26.02 -4.60 3.50
N LYS A 273 -26.12 -3.61 2.61
CA LYS A 273 -24.95 -3.00 1.98
C LYS A 273 -24.10 -2.24 3.01
N LEU A 274 -22.78 -2.27 2.82
CA LEU A 274 -21.84 -1.53 3.67
C LEU A 274 -22.19 -0.03 3.80
N VAL A 275 -22.69 0.58 2.72
CA VAL A 275 -23.05 2.00 2.69
C VAL A 275 -24.20 2.30 3.67
N ASP A 276 -25.16 1.41 3.78
CA ASP A 276 -26.34 1.59 4.64
C ASP A 276 -26.00 1.27 6.10
N ILE A 277 -25.13 0.30 6.35
CA ILE A 277 -24.57 0.07 7.69
C ILE A 277 -23.80 1.30 8.19
N ILE A 278 -23.02 1.97 7.33
CA ILE A 278 -22.32 3.22 7.70
C ILE A 278 -23.33 4.29 8.16
N LYS A 279 -24.53 4.36 7.58
CA LYS A 279 -25.53 5.37 7.98
C LYS A 279 -25.99 5.20 9.43
N THR A 280 -25.99 3.97 9.95
CA THR A 280 -26.38 3.65 11.34
C THR A 280 -25.33 4.09 12.38
N LEU A 281 -24.11 4.43 11.94
CA LEU A 281 -23.01 4.80 12.83
C LEU A 281 -23.02 6.31 13.13
N THR A 282 -22.63 6.66 14.35
CA THR A 282 -22.47 8.05 14.79
C THR A 282 -21.28 8.73 14.08
N GLY A 283 -21.22 10.06 14.13
CA GLY A 283 -20.08 10.80 13.58
C GLY A 283 -18.74 10.39 14.21
N GLU A 284 -18.74 10.19 15.53
CA GLU A 284 -17.58 9.75 16.30
C GLU A 284 -17.14 8.33 15.92
N GLU A 285 -18.07 7.38 15.81
CA GLU A 285 -17.78 6.00 15.40
C GLU A 285 -17.20 5.95 13.98
N LYS A 286 -17.75 6.76 13.06
CA LYS A 286 -17.25 6.89 11.69
C LYS A 286 -15.82 7.42 11.67
N GLU A 287 -15.51 8.39 12.52
CA GLU A 287 -14.18 8.98 12.60
C GLU A 287 -13.16 7.98 13.15
N HIS A 288 -13.50 7.27 14.22
CA HIS A 288 -12.66 6.19 14.76
C HIS A 288 -12.38 5.10 13.72
N LEU A 289 -13.37 4.72 12.90
CA LEU A 289 -13.19 3.75 11.82
C LEU A 289 -12.37 4.32 10.65
N ARG A 290 -12.53 5.60 10.29
CA ARG A 290 -11.77 6.26 9.21
C ARG A 290 -10.28 6.37 9.52
N GLN A 291 -9.93 6.50 10.80
CA GLN A 291 -8.55 6.51 11.26
C GLN A 291 -7.87 5.14 11.14
N GLN A 292 -8.63 4.08 10.86
CA GLN A 292 -8.13 2.73 10.61
C GLN A 292 -8.02 2.45 9.09
N ASN A 293 -6.97 1.72 8.70
CA ASN A 293 -6.75 1.25 7.34
C ASN A 293 -7.89 0.31 6.92
N GLY A 294 -8.61 0.71 5.88
CA GLY A 294 -9.71 -0.06 5.31
C GLY A 294 -11.05 0.04 6.05
N GLY A 295 -11.17 0.92 7.05
CA GLY A 295 -12.43 1.39 7.62
C GLY A 295 -13.39 0.30 8.12
N LEU A 296 -14.71 0.56 7.96
CA LEU A 296 -15.77 -0.35 8.38
C LEU A 296 -15.64 -1.74 7.74
N GLN A 297 -15.29 -1.81 6.46
CA GLN A 297 -15.16 -3.09 5.77
C GLN A 297 -14.09 -3.98 6.43
N THR A 298 -12.97 -3.40 6.82
CA THR A 298 -11.89 -4.13 7.51
C THR A 298 -12.29 -4.49 8.94
N PHE A 299 -12.96 -3.58 9.65
CA PHE A 299 -13.53 -3.88 10.96
C PHE A 299 -14.45 -5.12 10.93
N ILE A 300 -15.40 -5.15 10.00
CA ILE A 300 -16.36 -6.26 9.85
C ILE A 300 -15.65 -7.57 9.49
N LYS A 301 -14.66 -7.53 8.58
CA LYS A 301 -13.86 -8.71 8.24
C LYS A 301 -13.07 -9.26 9.43
N ASN A 302 -12.63 -8.40 10.35
CA ASN A 302 -11.94 -8.83 11.57
C ASN A 302 -12.89 -9.46 12.58
N GLN A 303 -14.18 -9.06 12.60
CA GLN A 303 -15.23 -9.72 13.40
C GLN A 303 -15.76 -10.98 12.71
N HIS A 304 -14.85 -11.83 12.23
CA HIS A 304 -15.14 -13.03 11.45
C HIS A 304 -16.06 -14.01 12.17
N GLN A 305 -16.03 -14.04 13.51
CA GLN A 305 -16.92 -14.89 14.29
C GLN A 305 -18.40 -14.52 14.09
N VAL A 306 -18.70 -13.23 13.86
CA VAL A 306 -20.06 -12.67 13.86
C VAL A 306 -20.58 -12.40 12.45
N PHE A 307 -19.73 -11.86 11.56
CA PHE A 307 -20.17 -11.37 10.25
C PHE A 307 -19.60 -12.16 9.06
N THR A 308 -20.35 -12.13 7.97
CA THR A 308 -19.92 -12.52 6.62
C THR A 308 -20.06 -11.34 5.68
N VAL A 309 -19.14 -11.22 4.71
CA VAL A 309 -19.20 -10.20 3.66
C VAL A 309 -19.26 -10.90 2.32
N ARG A 310 -20.38 -10.76 1.59
CA ARG A 310 -20.61 -11.36 0.26
C ARG A 310 -21.15 -10.28 -0.68
N ASN A 311 -20.55 -10.12 -1.86
CA ASN A 311 -20.97 -9.17 -2.89
C ASN A 311 -21.19 -7.72 -2.40
N GLY A 312 -20.37 -7.27 -1.42
CA GLY A 312 -20.48 -5.92 -0.84
C GLY A 312 -21.58 -5.75 0.21
N SER A 313 -22.34 -6.81 0.49
CA SER A 313 -23.31 -6.87 1.58
C SER A 313 -22.72 -7.62 2.77
N VAL A 314 -23.18 -7.23 3.97
CA VAL A 314 -22.79 -7.82 5.24
C VAL A 314 -24.01 -8.50 5.84
N GLY A 315 -23.85 -9.73 6.31
CA GLY A 315 -24.87 -10.45 7.06
C GLY A 315 -24.28 -11.10 8.30
N ILE A 316 -25.17 -11.56 9.19
CA ILE A 316 -24.78 -12.39 10.34
C ILE A 316 -24.29 -13.75 9.81
N ARG A 317 -23.19 -14.25 10.36
CA ARG A 317 -22.63 -15.54 9.98
C ARG A 317 -23.56 -16.67 10.45
N LYS A 318 -24.00 -17.48 9.50
CA LYS A 318 -24.87 -18.65 9.72
C LYS A 318 -24.03 -19.91 9.88
N TRP A 319 -23.43 -20.10 11.06
CA TRP A 319 -22.56 -21.27 11.33
C TRP A 319 -23.20 -22.64 11.02
N PRO A 320 -24.51 -22.88 11.24
CA PRO A 320 -25.13 -24.16 10.87
C PRO A 320 -25.12 -24.48 9.37
N LEU A 321 -24.98 -23.47 8.51
CA LEU A 321 -24.98 -23.63 7.05
C LEU A 321 -23.57 -23.63 6.44
N GLU A 322 -22.55 -23.22 7.20
CA GLU A 322 -21.15 -23.23 6.76
C GLU A 322 -20.48 -24.52 7.28
N ASN A 323 -20.69 -25.62 6.52
CA ASN A 323 -20.13 -26.96 6.75
C ASN A 323 -18.61 -26.97 7.04
N GLY A 324 -18.20 -27.70 8.09
CA GLY A 324 -16.96 -28.50 8.25
C GLY A 324 -15.56 -27.90 7.96
N GLU A 325 -15.36 -27.16 6.88
CA GLU A 325 -14.05 -26.72 6.38
C GLU A 325 -13.38 -25.64 7.25
N PHE A 326 -14.17 -24.83 7.97
CA PHE A 326 -13.62 -23.85 8.91
C PHE A 326 -13.11 -24.55 10.19
N LEU A 327 -13.84 -25.57 10.67
CA LEU A 327 -13.48 -26.35 11.84
C LEU A 327 -12.24 -27.22 11.60
N SER A 328 -12.04 -27.74 10.38
CA SER A 328 -10.89 -28.58 10.04
C SER A 328 -9.56 -27.81 9.89
N LYS A 329 -9.61 -26.48 9.75
CA LYS A 329 -8.41 -25.64 9.51
C LYS A 329 -7.89 -24.88 10.74
N GLN A 330 -8.60 -24.85 11.86
CA GLN A 330 -8.12 -24.19 13.07
C GLN A 330 -7.28 -25.14 13.93
N LYS A 331 -5.96 -24.90 13.97
CA LYS A 331 -5.01 -25.60 14.85
C LYS A 331 -5.21 -25.28 16.35
N ASP A 332 -6.01 -24.27 16.68
CA ASP A 332 -6.19 -23.72 18.03
C ASP A 332 -7.68 -23.69 18.43
N ILE A 333 -8.22 -24.83 18.83
CA ILE A 333 -9.61 -24.97 19.28
C ILE A 333 -9.77 -24.31 20.67
N ARG A 334 -10.85 -23.54 20.90
CA ARG A 334 -11.33 -23.02 22.21
C ARG A 334 -10.47 -21.96 22.96
N LYS A 335 -9.54 -21.25 22.31
CA LYS A 335 -8.78 -20.15 22.98
C LYS A 335 -9.61 -18.89 23.27
N SER A 336 -10.69 -18.64 22.52
CA SER A 336 -11.55 -17.46 22.67
C SER A 336 -13.02 -17.82 22.92
N GLU A 337 -13.73 -16.91 23.60
CA GLU A 337 -15.15 -17.05 23.91
C GLU A 337 -16.04 -16.99 22.66
N CYS A 338 -17.17 -17.69 22.72
CA CYS A 338 -18.17 -17.70 21.67
C CYS A 338 -19.02 -16.43 21.75
N TRP A 339 -18.83 -15.52 20.80
CA TRP A 339 -19.60 -14.28 20.77
C TRP A 339 -21.10 -14.53 20.67
N PHE A 340 -21.54 -15.52 19.87
CA PHE A 340 -22.96 -15.87 19.74
C PHE A 340 -23.54 -16.41 21.04
N PHE A 341 -22.83 -17.28 21.77
CA PHE A 341 -23.30 -17.77 23.07
C PHE A 341 -23.56 -16.62 24.06
N ARG A 342 -22.66 -15.63 24.06
CA ARG A 342 -22.73 -14.50 25.00
C ARG A 342 -23.70 -13.38 24.60
N ASN A 343 -23.91 -13.15 23.30
CA ASN A 343 -24.56 -11.93 22.81
C ASN A 343 -25.78 -12.16 21.90
N HIS A 344 -25.94 -13.36 21.36
CA HIS A 344 -27.10 -13.71 20.55
C HIS A 344 -28.28 -14.03 21.49
N PRO A 345 -29.47 -13.46 21.26
CA PRO A 345 -30.60 -13.70 22.16
C PRO A 345 -31.13 -15.13 22.11
N ASP A 346 -30.87 -15.87 21.01
CA ASP A 346 -31.15 -17.32 20.90
C ASP A 346 -29.93 -18.20 21.22
N GLY A 347 -28.83 -17.63 21.74
CA GLY A 347 -27.59 -18.34 22.02
C GLY A 347 -26.79 -18.77 20.78
N CYS A 348 -25.79 -19.65 20.99
CA CYS A 348 -24.99 -20.19 19.90
C CYS A 348 -25.80 -21.21 19.10
N PRO A 349 -25.82 -21.12 17.76
CA PRO A 349 -26.57 -22.06 16.92
C PRO A 349 -25.88 -23.43 16.76
N VAL A 350 -24.75 -23.66 17.42
CA VAL A 350 -23.95 -24.89 17.36
C VAL A 350 -23.83 -25.45 18.78
N SER A 351 -23.81 -26.78 18.94
CA SER A 351 -23.64 -27.39 20.27
C SER A 351 -22.25 -27.10 20.85
N THR A 352 -22.12 -27.15 22.19
CA THR A 352 -20.85 -26.91 22.89
C THR A 352 -19.73 -27.85 22.44
N GLU A 353 -20.03 -29.10 22.06
CA GLU A 353 -18.98 -30.00 21.54
C GLU A 353 -18.52 -29.63 20.13
N LYS A 354 -19.40 -29.03 19.32
CA LYS A 354 -19.15 -28.73 17.90
C LYS A 354 -18.68 -27.29 17.64
N CYS A 355 -18.80 -26.40 18.62
CA CYS A 355 -18.37 -25.02 18.47
C CYS A 355 -16.85 -24.89 18.52
N ALA A 356 -16.27 -24.11 17.60
CA ALA A 356 -14.84 -23.80 17.57
C ALA A 356 -14.37 -22.96 18.78
N PHE A 357 -15.32 -22.36 19.49
CA PHE A 357 -15.11 -21.36 20.53
C PHE A 357 -15.65 -21.85 21.88
N ARG A 358 -15.15 -21.27 22.97
CA ARG A 358 -15.62 -21.62 24.32
C ARG A 358 -16.98 -20.98 24.57
N HIS A 359 -18.00 -21.80 24.83
CA HIS A 359 -19.28 -21.32 25.36
C HIS A 359 -19.07 -20.81 26.78
#